data_AF-A0AAN9A2D1-F1
#
_entry.id   AF-A0AAN9A2D1-F1
#
_cell.length_a   1.000
_cell.length_b   1.000
_cell.length_c   1.000
_cell.angle_alpha   90.00
_cell.angle_beta   90.00
_cell.angle_gamma   90.00
#
_symmetry.space_group_name_H-M   'P 1'
#
loop_
_entity.id
_entity.type
_entity.pdbx_description
1 polymer ?
#
loop_
_entity_poly.entity_id
_entity_poly.type
_entity_poly.pdbx_seq_one_letter_code
_entity_poly.pdbx_strand_id
1 'polypeptide(L)'
;MDKTKELTTTKSWKVVMSPRKLDEYCKEILSILNEGTVRKLQQLPTIGPKTAMVIYNYRQMFGRFSAVEDLADIPALPRSFYTRFMKADPTSRISWFAPGPGTELPR
;
A
#
# COMPACT_ATOMS: atom_id res chain seq x y z
N MET A 1 -19.95 16.11 -33.36
CA MET A 1 -19.87 14.80 -32.68
C MET A 1 -18.64 14.84 -31.79
N ASP A 2 -18.83 15.33 -30.57
CA ASP A 2 -17.77 15.60 -29.60
C ASP A 2 -17.17 14.29 -29.06
N LYS A 3 -16.00 13.94 -29.59
CA LYS A 3 -15.03 13.10 -28.89
C LYS A 3 -14.20 14.04 -28.02
N THR A 4 -14.30 13.90 -26.70
CA THR A 4 -13.19 13.63 -25.76
C THR A 4 -13.72 13.83 -24.33
N LYS A 5 -14.42 12.83 -23.81
CA LYS A 5 -14.65 12.68 -22.36
C LYS A 5 -13.53 11.79 -21.81
N GLU A 6 -12.34 12.35 -21.64
CA GLU A 6 -11.22 11.64 -21.03
C GLU A 6 -10.53 12.59 -20.06
N LEU A 7 -10.94 12.57 -18.78
CA LEU A 7 -10.06 12.78 -17.61
C LEU A 7 -10.84 12.64 -16.29
N THR A 8 -11.59 11.54 -16.09
CA THR A 8 -12.17 11.29 -14.77
C THR A 8 -11.90 9.87 -14.30
N THR A 9 -11.28 9.80 -13.12
CA THR A 9 -11.30 8.65 -12.21
C THR A 9 -10.34 7.51 -12.53
N THR A 10 -9.07 7.60 -12.08
CA THR A 10 -8.34 6.52 -11.37
C THR A 10 -6.89 6.93 -11.05
N LYS A 11 -6.65 7.83 -10.08
CA LYS A 11 -5.30 7.99 -9.50
C LYS A 11 -5.29 8.78 -8.18
N SER A 12 -6.26 8.53 -7.31
CA SER A 12 -6.66 9.47 -6.26
C SER A 12 -5.70 9.69 -5.09
N TRP A 13 -4.56 9.00 -5.00
CA TRP A 13 -3.53 9.29 -3.98
C TRP A 13 -2.14 9.56 -4.55
N LYS A 14 -1.80 9.00 -5.73
CA LYS A 14 -0.54 9.34 -6.44
C LYS A 14 -0.48 10.82 -6.86
N VAL A 15 -1.63 11.49 -6.93
CA VAL A 15 -1.74 12.95 -7.21
C VAL A 15 -1.64 13.78 -5.93
N VAL A 16 -1.90 13.19 -4.76
CA VAL A 16 -1.94 13.89 -3.47
C VAL A 16 -0.55 13.90 -2.79
N MET A 17 0.30 12.92 -3.07
CA MET A 17 1.65 12.86 -2.52
C MET A 17 2.71 13.37 -3.50
N SER A 18 3.72 14.11 -3.00
CA SER A 18 4.87 14.46 -3.83
C SER A 18 5.63 13.19 -4.24
N PRO A 19 6.30 13.17 -5.42
CA PRO A 19 7.04 11.99 -5.88
C PRO A 19 8.05 11.45 -4.86
N ARG A 20 8.67 12.35 -4.07
CA ARG A 20 9.62 11.99 -3.01
C ARG A 20 8.96 11.24 -1.85
N LYS A 21 7.81 11.74 -1.36
CA LYS A 21 7.06 11.08 -0.28
C LYS A 21 6.54 9.70 -0.68
N LEU A 22 6.17 9.55 -1.96
CA LEU A 22 5.75 8.27 -2.50
C LEU A 22 6.89 7.23 -2.50
N ASP A 23 8.08 7.65 -2.91
CA ASP A 23 9.27 6.79 -2.91
C ASP A 23 9.64 6.33 -1.49
N GLU A 24 9.65 7.24 -0.52
CA GLU A 24 9.88 6.92 0.90
C GLU A 24 8.84 5.94 1.43
N TYR A 25 7.56 6.16 1.13
CA TYR A 25 6.48 5.27 1.54
C TYR A 25 6.62 3.86 0.95
N CYS A 26 6.89 3.75 -0.36
CA CYS A 26 7.10 2.46 -1.00
C CYS A 26 8.30 1.72 -0.42
N LYS A 27 9.40 2.43 -0.12
CA LYS A 27 10.59 1.87 0.55
C LYS A 27 10.26 1.32 1.94
N GLU A 28 9.47 2.03 2.72
CA GLU A 28 9.05 1.58 4.05
C GLU A 28 8.19 0.32 3.96
N ILE A 29 7.20 0.28 3.07
CA ILE A 29 6.41 -0.95 2.84
C ILE A 29 7.33 -2.09 2.41
N LEU A 30 8.23 -1.84 1.45
CA LEU A 30 9.12 -2.88 0.93
C LEU A 30 10.03 -3.45 2.03
N SER A 31 10.51 -2.61 2.95
CA SER A 31 11.22 -3.06 4.15
C SER A 31 10.34 -3.95 5.02
N ILE A 32 9.08 -3.54 5.29
CA ILE A 32 8.14 -4.35 6.07
C ILE A 32 7.84 -5.70 5.38
N LEU A 33 7.66 -5.70 4.05
CA LEU A 33 7.41 -6.92 3.28
C LEU A 33 8.59 -7.89 3.35
N ASN A 34 9.82 -7.38 3.31
CA ASN A 34 11.02 -8.20 3.28
C ASN A 34 11.50 -8.66 4.66
N GLU A 35 11.37 -7.81 5.68
CA GLU A 35 11.99 -8.02 7.00
C GLU A 35 10.95 -8.11 8.13
N GLY A 36 9.76 -7.58 7.93
CA GLY A 36 8.71 -7.56 8.95
C GLY A 36 8.25 -8.96 9.36
N THR A 37 7.91 -9.12 10.64
CA THR A 37 7.28 -10.35 11.12
C THR A 37 5.86 -10.49 10.59
N VAL A 38 5.26 -11.69 10.68
CA VAL A 38 3.86 -11.92 10.32
C VAL A 38 2.92 -10.94 11.04
N ARG A 39 3.22 -10.57 12.30
CA ARG A 39 2.47 -9.57 13.06
C ARG A 39 2.65 -8.16 12.49
N LYS A 40 3.87 -7.80 12.04
CA LYS A 40 4.14 -6.50 11.40
C LYS A 40 3.44 -6.37 10.06
N LEU A 41 3.43 -7.44 9.25
CA LEU A 41 2.71 -7.50 7.99
C LEU A 41 1.20 -7.23 8.17
N GLN A 42 0.60 -7.74 9.24
CA GLN A 42 -0.83 -7.50 9.56
C GLN A 42 -1.16 -6.04 9.91
N GLN A 43 -0.16 -5.20 10.18
CA GLN A 43 -0.38 -3.77 10.40
C GLN A 43 -0.63 -3.03 9.08
N LEU A 44 -0.21 -3.60 7.96
CA LEU A 44 -0.43 -3.02 6.65
C LEU A 44 -1.92 -3.09 6.26
N PRO A 45 -2.41 -2.10 5.50
CA PRO A 45 -3.81 -2.08 5.10
C PRO A 45 -4.14 -3.32 4.28
N THR A 46 -5.36 -3.86 4.47
CA THR A 46 -5.88 -5.03 3.73
C THR A 46 -5.14 -6.36 3.97
N ILE A 47 -4.08 -6.36 4.78
CA ILE A 47 -3.32 -7.58 5.14
C ILE A 47 -3.86 -8.15 6.45
N GLY A 48 -4.59 -9.26 6.35
CA GLY A 48 -5.00 -10.06 7.49
C GLY A 48 -4.02 -11.19 7.82
N PRO A 49 -4.28 -12.01 8.86
CA PRO A 49 -3.40 -13.09 9.29
C PRO A 49 -3.03 -14.08 8.16
N LYS A 50 -4.03 -14.47 7.35
CA LYS A 50 -3.82 -15.38 6.21
C LYS A 50 -2.90 -14.78 5.16
N THR A 51 -3.18 -13.55 4.73
CA THR A 51 -2.37 -12.82 3.73
C THR A 51 -0.95 -12.59 4.23
N ALA A 52 -0.78 -12.21 5.49
CA ALA A 52 0.52 -12.02 6.11
C ALA A 52 1.37 -13.30 6.07
N MET A 53 0.75 -14.46 6.33
CA MET A 53 1.44 -15.74 6.26
C MET A 53 1.79 -16.14 4.82
N VAL A 54 0.92 -15.83 3.85
CA VAL A 54 1.21 -16.01 2.42
C VAL A 54 2.43 -15.19 2.01
N ILE A 55 2.46 -13.89 2.35
CA ILE A 55 3.59 -12.99 2.03
C ILE A 55 4.87 -13.48 2.69
N TYR A 56 4.81 -13.85 3.98
CA TYR A 56 5.94 -14.39 4.72
C TYR A 56 6.50 -15.66 4.07
N ASN A 57 5.63 -16.64 3.78
CA ASN A 57 6.06 -17.90 3.16
C ASN A 57 6.59 -17.67 1.74
N TYR A 58 5.96 -16.79 0.96
CA TYR A 58 6.41 -16.45 -0.38
C TYR A 58 7.84 -15.94 -0.37
N ARG A 59 8.17 -14.99 0.52
CA ARG A 59 9.56 -14.48 0.60
C ARG A 59 10.57 -15.51 1.11
N GLN A 60 10.15 -16.49 1.90
CA GLN A 60 11.03 -17.58 2.34
C GLN A 60 11.36 -18.54 1.18
N MET A 61 10.40 -18.79 0.28
CA MET A 61 10.56 -19.73 -0.84
C MET A 61 11.20 -19.10 -2.07
N PHE A 62 10.83 -17.87 -2.40
CA PHE A 62 11.21 -17.20 -3.66
C PHE A 62 12.21 -16.04 -3.46
N GLY A 63 12.52 -15.69 -2.21
CA GLY A 63 13.43 -14.61 -1.87
C GLY A 63 12.74 -13.25 -1.64
N ARG A 64 13.53 -12.20 -1.56
CA ARG A 64 13.05 -10.84 -1.22
C ARG A 64 12.28 -10.22 -2.39
N PHE A 65 11.26 -9.43 -2.06
CA PHE A 65 10.57 -8.56 -2.99
C PHE A 65 11.49 -7.41 -3.43
N SER A 66 11.47 -7.08 -4.71
CA SER A 66 12.19 -5.96 -5.31
C SER A 66 11.35 -4.68 -5.30
N ALA A 67 10.03 -4.82 -5.41
CA ALA A 67 9.08 -3.72 -5.41
C ALA A 67 7.77 -4.11 -4.71
N VAL A 68 6.93 -3.11 -4.38
CA VAL A 68 5.61 -3.36 -3.77
C VAL A 68 4.66 -4.00 -4.79
N GLU A 69 4.89 -3.71 -6.07
CA GLU A 69 4.22 -4.27 -7.25
C GLU A 69 4.28 -5.80 -7.29
N ASP A 70 5.36 -6.41 -6.80
CA ASP A 70 5.58 -7.86 -6.79
C ASP A 70 4.49 -8.62 -6.01
N LEU A 71 3.75 -7.94 -5.12
CA LEU A 71 2.59 -8.50 -4.43
C LEU A 71 1.48 -8.93 -5.40
N ALA A 72 1.41 -8.33 -6.60
CA ALA A 72 0.45 -8.69 -7.64
C ALA A 72 0.76 -10.06 -8.28
N ASP A 73 2.03 -10.49 -8.22
CA ASP A 73 2.51 -11.71 -8.86
C ASP A 73 2.48 -12.93 -7.93
N ILE A 74 2.15 -12.74 -6.65
CA ILE A 74 1.99 -13.84 -5.68
C ILE A 74 0.77 -14.70 -6.11
N PRO A 75 0.97 -15.96 -6.54
CA PRO A 75 -0.12 -16.77 -7.09
C PRO A 75 -1.22 -17.10 -6.06
N ALA A 76 -0.84 -17.13 -4.78
CA ALA A 76 -1.74 -17.42 -3.67
C ALA A 76 -2.60 -16.22 -3.23
N LEU A 77 -2.40 -15.03 -3.80
CA LEU A 77 -3.21 -13.85 -3.53
C LEU A 77 -4.21 -13.60 -4.67
N PRO A 78 -5.40 -13.04 -4.38
CA PRO A 78 -6.34 -12.71 -5.43
C PRO A 78 -5.77 -11.60 -6.33
N ARG A 79 -6.06 -11.64 -7.63
CA ARG A 79 -5.56 -10.65 -8.62
C ARG A 79 -5.95 -9.21 -8.28
N SER A 80 -7.07 -9.03 -7.58
CA SER A 80 -7.54 -7.73 -7.10
C SER A 80 -6.86 -7.25 -5.82
N PHE A 81 -6.03 -8.09 -5.18
CA PHE A 81 -5.36 -7.79 -3.92
C PHE A 81 -4.51 -6.53 -4.03
N TYR A 82 -3.56 -6.50 -4.97
CA TYR A 82 -2.67 -5.35 -5.14
C TYR A 82 -3.45 -4.06 -5.41
N THR A 83 -4.50 -4.12 -6.24
CA THR A 83 -5.37 -2.97 -6.47
C THR A 83 -6.05 -2.48 -5.19
N ARG A 84 -6.54 -3.40 -4.35
CA ARG A 84 -7.19 -3.07 -3.08
C ARG A 84 -6.17 -2.57 -2.04
N PHE A 85 -4.97 -3.13 -2.02
CA PHE A 85 -3.86 -2.71 -1.18
C PHE A 85 -3.46 -1.27 -1.52
N MET A 86 -3.28 -0.96 -2.79
CA MET A 86 -2.94 0.39 -3.27
C MET A 86 -4.09 1.39 -3.13
N LYS A 87 -5.35 0.95 -3.18
CA LYS A 87 -6.52 1.81 -2.96
C LYS A 87 -6.82 2.07 -1.49
N ALA A 88 -6.42 1.16 -0.62
CA ALA A 88 -6.59 1.35 0.81
C ALA A 88 -5.59 2.42 1.25
N ASP A 89 -6.11 3.61 1.54
CA ASP A 89 -5.29 4.79 1.83
C ASP A 89 -4.19 4.48 2.84
N PRO A 90 -2.90 4.58 2.43
CA PRO A 90 -1.73 4.48 3.29
C PRO A 90 -1.84 5.27 4.60
N THR A 91 -2.43 6.45 4.47
CA THR A 91 -2.55 7.50 5.48
C THR A 91 -3.72 7.30 6.43
N SER A 92 -4.64 6.37 6.15
CA SER A 92 -5.84 6.18 6.99
C SER A 92 -5.59 5.36 8.26
N ARG A 93 -4.48 4.61 8.34
CA ARG A 93 -4.22 3.69 9.47
C ARG A 93 -2.81 3.68 10.04
N ILE A 94 -1.83 4.31 9.40
CA ILE A 94 -0.54 4.55 10.03
C ILE A 94 -0.66 5.90 10.75
N SER A 95 -1.03 5.85 12.03
CA SER A 95 -1.05 6.97 12.96
C SER A 95 0.38 7.46 13.28
N TRP A 96 1.15 7.86 12.27
CA TRP A 96 2.40 8.58 12.47
C TRP A 96 2.28 10.09 12.20
N PHE A 97 1.13 10.53 11.66
CA PHE A 97 0.89 11.94 11.30
C PHE A 97 -0.57 12.37 11.51
N ALA A 98 -1.11 12.16 12.72
CA ALA A 98 -2.22 12.97 13.20
C ALA A 98 -1.71 13.78 14.41
N PRO A 99 -1.59 15.13 14.35
CA PRO A 99 -1.74 15.89 15.58
C PRO A 99 -3.12 15.54 16.16
N GLY A 100 -3.20 15.36 17.46
CA GLY A 100 -4.41 14.88 18.15
C GLY A 100 -5.66 15.72 17.84
N PRO A 101 -6.85 15.27 18.29
CA PRO A 101 -8.09 15.99 18.05
C PRO A 101 -7.99 17.41 18.63
N GLY A 102 -7.84 18.41 17.75
CA GLY A 102 -7.58 19.78 18.16
C GLY A 102 -6.97 20.72 17.10
N THR A 103 -6.72 20.29 15.86
CA THR A 103 -6.30 21.21 14.79
C THR A 103 -7.50 21.58 13.91
N GLU A 104 -8.06 22.77 14.16
CA GLU A 104 -8.92 23.47 13.21
C GLU A 104 -8.20 23.67 11.88
N LEU A 105 -8.88 23.35 10.79
CA LEU A 105 -8.44 23.68 9.43
C LEU A 105 -8.55 25.20 9.23
N PRO A 106 -7.56 25.86 8.61
CA PRO A 106 -7.69 27.29 8.30
C PRO A 106 -8.83 27.51 7.31
N ARG A 107 -9.61 28.57 7.56
CA ARG A 107 -10.77 28.99 6.76
C ARG A 107 -10.41 29.37 5.34
#